data_AF-A0A2S3QSV7-F1
#
_entry.id   AF-A0A2S3QSV7-F1
#
_cell.length_a   1.000
_cell.length_b   1.000
_cell.length_c   1.000
_cell.angle_alpha   90.00
_cell.angle_beta   90.00
_cell.angle_gamma   90.00
#
_symmetry.space_group_name_H-M   'P 1'
#
loop_
_entity.id
_entity.type
_entity.pdbx_description
1 polymer ?
#
loop_
_entity_poly.entity_id
_entity_poly.type
_entity_poly.pdbx_seq_one_letter_code
_entity_poly.pdbx_strand_id
1 'polypeptide(L)'
;MLKWKEPSNDDVKRLQAISILLGKDMRLIRFLFHPTKSRLAASSETLKEEMKCFSSGEQTLLLIAMDIWGTYGGIHFDDLYTNLDPNAFKNCINALAFIKRHLYS
;
A
#
# COMPACT_ATOMS: atom_id res chain seq x y z
N MET A 1 -3.34 -10.74 10.18
CA MET A 1 -4.59 -10.20 9.62
C MET A 1 -5.07 -9.03 10.48
N LEU A 2 -5.44 -7.91 9.87
CA LEU A 2 -6.03 -6.76 10.56
C LEU A 2 -7.46 -7.12 11.02
N LYS A 3 -7.91 -6.56 12.14
CA LYS A 3 -9.25 -6.81 12.73
C LYS A 3 -10.05 -5.52 12.81
N TRP A 4 -10.23 -4.87 11.67
CA TRP A 4 -10.96 -3.60 11.60
C TRP A 4 -12.41 -3.77 12.02
N LYS A 5 -12.90 -2.84 12.83
CA LYS A 5 -14.32 -2.71 13.14
C LYS A 5 -14.97 -1.90 12.03
N GLU A 6 -15.94 -2.51 11.35
CA GLU A 6 -16.82 -1.86 10.37
C GLU A 6 -16.08 -1.06 9.26
N PRO A 7 -15.11 -1.67 8.54
CA PRO A 7 -14.50 -0.99 7.40
C PRO A 7 -15.55 -0.76 6.30
N SER A 8 -15.43 0.34 5.56
CA SER A 8 -16.26 0.54 4.38
C SER A 8 -15.91 -0.49 3.29
N ASN A 9 -16.81 -0.71 2.33
CA ASN A 9 -16.53 -1.58 1.19
C ASN A 9 -15.29 -1.11 0.40
N ASP A 10 -15.11 0.20 0.26
CA ASP A 10 -13.96 0.76 -0.44
C ASP A 10 -12.66 0.56 0.34
N ASP A 11 -12.69 0.65 1.67
CA ASP A 11 -11.54 0.35 2.52
C ASP A 11 -11.10 -1.10 2.36
N VAL A 12 -12.05 -2.04 2.31
CA VAL A 12 -11.77 -3.46 2.10
C VAL A 12 -11.11 -3.67 0.73
N LYS A 13 -11.63 -3.03 -0.32
CA LYS A 13 -11.06 -3.10 -1.68
C LYS A 13 -9.65 -2.50 -1.73
N ARG A 14 -9.43 -1.33 -1.11
CA ARG A 14 -8.10 -0.70 -1.04
C ARG A 14 -7.12 -1.58 -0.28
N LEU A 15 -7.51 -2.13 0.87
CA LEU A 15 -6.66 -3.06 1.63
C LEU A 15 -6.33 -4.32 0.82
N GLN A 16 -7.27 -4.83 0.02
CA GLN A 16 -7.03 -5.97 -0.86
C GLN A 16 -6.02 -5.63 -1.96
N ALA A 17 -6.17 -4.48 -2.62
CA ALA A 17 -5.21 -4.00 -3.61
C ALA A 17 -3.80 -3.84 -3.00
N ILE A 18 -3.71 -3.23 -1.82
CA ILE A 18 -2.45 -3.07 -1.08
C ILE A 18 -1.87 -4.44 -0.68
N SER A 19 -2.70 -5.39 -0.28
CA SER A 19 -2.24 -6.75 0.04
C SER A 19 -1.67 -7.47 -1.18
N ILE A 20 -2.22 -7.22 -2.38
CA ILE A 20 -1.66 -7.74 -3.64
C ILE A 20 -0.31 -7.06 -3.93
N LEU A 21 -0.25 -5.73 -3.86
CA LEU A 21 0.96 -4.93 -4.07
C LEU A 21 2.12 -5.43 -3.18
N LEU A 22 1.84 -5.60 -1.89
CA LEU A 22 2.83 -5.98 -0.89
C LEU A 22 3.11 -7.49 -0.85
N GLY A 23 2.60 -8.27 -1.81
CA GLY A 23 2.81 -9.72 -1.86
C GLY A 23 2.31 -10.45 -0.61
N LYS A 24 1.31 -9.89 0.08
CA LYS A 24 0.79 -10.34 1.38
C LYS A 24 1.82 -10.31 2.53
N ASP A 25 2.89 -9.51 2.41
CA ASP A 25 3.83 -9.30 3.53
C ASP A 25 3.13 -8.58 4.69
N MET A 26 2.82 -9.35 5.73
CA MET A 26 2.11 -8.87 6.90
C MET A 26 2.92 -7.87 7.74
N ARG A 27 4.25 -7.82 7.60
CA ARG A 27 5.09 -6.82 8.29
C ARG A 27 4.78 -5.44 7.74
N LEU A 28 4.81 -5.29 6.42
CA LEU A 28 4.52 -4.03 5.72
C LEU A 28 3.06 -3.60 5.89
N ILE A 29 2.12 -4.54 5.82
CA ILE A 29 0.69 -4.25 6.05
C ILE A 29 0.44 -3.75 7.49
N ARG A 30 1.08 -4.37 8.49
CA ARG A 30 0.94 -3.97 9.90
C ARG A 30 1.64 -2.66 10.22
N PHE A 31 2.72 -2.36 9.50
CA PHE A 31 3.39 -1.07 9.58
C PHE A 31 2.46 0.06 9.12
N LEU A 32 1.78 -0.11 7.99
CA LEU A 32 0.92 0.94 7.41
C LEU A 32 -0.36 1.19 8.20
N PHE A 33 -0.99 0.16 8.75
CA PHE A 33 -2.38 0.24 9.18
C PHE A 33 -2.61 0.02 10.67
N HIS A 34 -3.55 0.77 11.23
CA HIS A 34 -4.01 0.56 12.58
C HIS A 34 -4.64 -0.85 12.70
N PRO A 35 -4.37 -1.61 13.77
CA PRO A 35 -4.79 -3.02 13.85
C PRO A 35 -6.31 -3.22 13.89
N THR A 36 -7.06 -2.25 14.41
CA THR A 36 -8.52 -2.35 14.65
C THR A 36 -9.37 -1.26 14.01
N LYS A 37 -8.73 -0.29 13.33
CA LYS A 37 -9.44 0.83 12.70
C LYS A 37 -9.00 0.93 11.24
N SER A 38 -9.96 1.16 10.35
CA SER A 38 -9.74 1.33 8.92
C SER A 38 -9.07 2.67 8.61
N ARG A 39 -7.79 2.81 9.00
CA ARG A 39 -6.96 4.00 8.81
C ARG A 39 -5.48 3.65 8.93
N LEU A 40 -4.63 4.55 8.43
CA LEU A 40 -3.20 4.46 8.65
C LEU A 40 -2.85 4.45 10.14
N ALA A 41 -1.74 3.79 10.49
CA ALA A 41 -1.25 3.69 11.86
C ALA A 41 -0.80 5.06 12.40
N ALA A 42 -0.25 5.91 11.54
CA ALA A 42 0.20 7.27 11.83
C ALA A 42 -0.08 8.22 10.64
N SER A 43 0.33 9.49 10.73
CA SER A 43 0.24 10.41 9.60
C SER A 43 1.21 10.01 8.47
N SER A 44 0.96 10.53 7.26
CA SER A 44 1.81 10.26 6.10
C SER A 44 3.26 10.68 6.32
N GLU A 45 3.48 11.81 7.00
CA GLU A 45 4.82 12.34 7.33
C GLU A 45 5.54 11.44 8.32
N THR A 46 4.85 10.98 9.36
CA THR A 46 5.43 10.06 10.35
C THR A 46 5.79 8.72 9.70
N LEU A 47 4.91 8.15 8.87
CA LEU A 47 5.19 6.89 8.17
C LEU A 47 6.39 7.01 7.22
N LYS A 48 6.59 8.17 6.57
CA LYS A 48 7.76 8.45 5.72
C LYS A 48 9.06 8.54 6.49
N GLU A 49 9.02 9.08 7.70
CA GLU A 49 10.20 9.10 8.56
C GLU A 49 10.52 7.69 9.07
N GLU A 50 9.50 6.94 9.48
CA GLU A 50 9.67 5.59 10.02
C GLU A 50 10.05 4.56 8.95
N MET A 51 9.66 4.76 7.67
CA MET A 51 9.97 3.79 6.61
C MET A 51 11.46 3.72 6.24
N LYS A 52 12.28 4.65 6.72
CA LYS A 52 13.74 4.65 6.51
C LYS A 52 14.44 3.38 7.02
N CYS A 53 13.77 2.59 7.86
CA CYS A 53 14.28 1.29 8.32
C CYS A 53 14.07 0.13 7.33
N PHE A 54 13.29 0.31 6.26
CA PHE A 54 13.07 -0.68 5.21
C PHE A 54 14.02 -0.49 4.02
N SER A 55 14.13 -1.49 3.15
CA SER A 55 14.87 -1.37 1.89
C SER A 55 14.25 -0.33 0.95
N SER A 56 15.02 0.18 -0.03
CA SER A 56 14.49 1.15 -1.01
C SER A 56 13.28 0.60 -1.77
N GLY A 57 13.29 -0.68 -2.18
CA GLY A 57 12.16 -1.33 -2.82
C GLY A 57 10.93 -1.42 -1.92
N GLU A 58 11.11 -1.81 -0.65
CA GLU A 58 10.01 -1.82 0.34
C GLU A 58 9.47 -0.40 0.60
N GLN A 59 10.33 0.62 0.70
CA GLN A 59 9.92 2.01 0.83
C GLN A 59 9.07 2.46 -0.36
N THR A 60 9.49 2.16 -1.60
CA THR A 60 8.71 2.42 -2.80
C THR A 60 7.34 1.74 -2.74
N LEU A 61 7.29 0.46 -2.35
CA LEU A 61 6.01 -0.27 -2.19
C LEU A 61 5.11 0.34 -1.11
N LEU A 62 5.66 0.80 0.01
CA LEU A 62 4.93 1.44 1.09
C LEU A 62 4.35 2.80 0.65
N LEU A 63 5.13 3.59 -0.08
CA LEU A 63 4.65 4.85 -0.67
C LEU A 63 3.50 4.60 -1.66
N ILE A 64 3.62 3.58 -2.50
CA ILE A 64 2.55 3.22 -3.44
C ILE A 64 1.29 2.78 -2.69
N ALA A 65 1.44 2.01 -1.62
CA ALA A 65 0.33 1.59 -0.79
C ALA A 65 -0.40 2.78 -0.15
N MET A 66 0.33 3.80 0.29
CA MET A 66 -0.24 5.05 0.82
C MET A 66 -0.96 5.86 -0.26
N ASP A 67 -0.50 5.82 -1.51
CA ASP A 67 -1.20 6.43 -2.65
C ASP A 67 -2.52 5.70 -2.94
N ILE A 68 -2.50 4.37 -3.01
CA ILE A 68 -3.70 3.54 -3.19
C ILE A 68 -4.73 3.80 -2.09
N TRP A 69 -4.27 4.00 -0.86
CA TRP A 69 -5.14 4.32 0.26
C TRP A 69 -5.82 5.71 0.11
N GLY A 70 -5.27 6.59 -0.73
CA GLY A 70 -5.77 7.95 -0.97
C GLY A 70 -5.10 9.03 -0.12
N THR A 71 -3.91 8.74 0.43
CA THR A 71 -3.23 9.61 1.40
C THR A 71 -1.94 10.25 0.88
N TYR A 72 -1.46 9.80 -0.28
CA TYR A 72 -0.30 10.33 -0.95
C TYR A 72 -0.66 10.37 -2.44
N GLY A 73 -0.27 11.39 -3.19
CA GLY A 73 -0.66 11.59 -4.59
C GLY A 73 0.56 11.74 -5.47
N GLY A 74 1.60 10.97 -5.18
CA GLY A 74 2.98 11.36 -5.48
C GLY A 74 3.88 10.25 -6.02
N ILE A 75 3.37 9.07 -6.38
CA ILE A 75 4.22 8.08 -7.06
C ILE A 75 4.64 8.62 -8.42
N HIS A 76 5.95 8.69 -8.66
CA HIS A 76 6.52 8.85 -9.98
C HIS A 76 6.74 7.49 -10.63
N PHE A 77 6.33 7.32 -11.89
CA PHE A 77 6.46 6.05 -12.61
C PHE A 77 7.91 5.54 -12.68
N ASP A 78 8.90 6.44 -12.67
CA ASP A 78 10.32 6.09 -12.71
C ASP A 78 10.78 5.32 -11.46
N ASP A 79 10.15 5.55 -10.31
CA ASP A 79 10.45 4.81 -9.06
C ASP A 79 10.09 3.33 -9.21
N LEU A 80 9.09 3.01 -10.03
CA LEU A 80 8.64 1.64 -10.26
C LEU A 80 9.69 0.82 -11.01
N TYR A 81 10.33 1.41 -12.02
CA TYR A 81 11.33 0.73 -12.84
C TYR A 81 12.70 0.67 -12.17
N THR A 82 13.01 1.63 -11.30
CA THR A 82 14.33 1.77 -10.69
C THR A 82 14.46 0.96 -9.41
N ASN A 83 13.40 0.92 -8.58
CA ASN A 83 13.50 0.40 -7.21
C ASN A 83 12.82 -0.96 -6.99
N LEU A 84 11.93 -1.38 -7.91
CA LEU A 84 11.20 -2.64 -7.75
C LEU A 84 11.89 -3.78 -8.50
N ASP A 85 12.02 -4.92 -7.84
CA ASP A 85 12.35 -6.16 -8.52
C ASP A 85 11.19 -6.62 -9.44
N PRO A 86 11.43 -7.55 -10.39
CA PRO A 86 10.40 -7.97 -11.35
C PRO A 86 9.12 -8.53 -10.70
N ASN A 87 9.20 -9.20 -9.56
CA ASN A 87 8.03 -9.73 -8.87
C ASN A 87 7.25 -8.61 -8.18
N ALA A 88 7.95 -7.70 -7.51
CA ALA A 88 7.35 -6.51 -6.90
C ALA A 88 6.67 -5.61 -7.95
N PHE A 89 7.32 -5.41 -9.10
CA PHE A 89 6.75 -4.69 -10.24
C PHE A 89 5.46 -5.35 -10.76
N LYS A 90 5.49 -6.67 -10.99
CA LYS A 90 4.30 -7.44 -11.40
C LYS A 90 3.15 -7.29 -10.39
N ASN A 91 3.45 -7.37 -9.10
CA ASN A 91 2.46 -7.18 -8.04
C ASN A 91 1.86 -5.77 -8.06
N CYS A 92 2.68 -4.76 -8.30
CA CYS A 92 2.23 -3.37 -8.47
C CYS A 92 1.23 -3.24 -9.63
N ILE A 93 1.55 -3.77 -10.81
CA ILE A 93 0.64 -3.73 -11.96
C ILE A 93 -0.67 -4.48 -11.67
N ASN A 94 -0.62 -5.64 -11.00
CA ASN A 94 -1.81 -6.39 -10.61
C ASN A 94 -2.69 -5.62 -9.62
N ALA A 95 -2.09 -4.91 -8.66
CA ALA A 95 -2.82 -4.07 -7.72
C ALA A 95 -3.53 -2.90 -8.42
N LEU A 96 -2.85 -2.22 -9.35
CA LEU A 96 -3.43 -1.14 -10.16
C LEU A 96 -4.60 -1.65 -11.03
N ALA A 97 -4.43 -2.81 -11.66
CA ALA A 97 -5.49 -3.44 -12.46
C ALA A 97 -6.71 -3.80 -11.60
N PHE A 98 -6.50 -4.29 -10.37
CA PHE A 98 -7.57 -4.57 -9.42
C PHE A 98 -8.34 -3.29 -9.07
N ILE A 99 -7.64 -2.20 -8.76
CA ILE A 99 -8.25 -0.90 -8.43
C ILE A 99 -9.14 -0.41 -9.57
N LYS A 100 -8.60 -0.39 -10.80
CA LYS A 100 -9.35 0.02 -12.00
C LYS A 100 -10.66 -0.77 -12.14
N ARG A 101 -10.64 -2.07 -11.86
CA ARG A 101 -11.79 -2.97 -12.01
C ARG A 101 -12.85 -2.85 -10.91
N HIS A 102 -12.47 -2.43 -9.69
CA HIS A 102 -13.33 -2.59 -8.52
C HIS A 102 -13.65 -1.29 -7.76
N LEU A 103 -12.87 -0.22 -7.96
CA LEU A 103 -13.05 1.08 -7.30
C LEU A 103 -13.57 2.18 -8.24
N TYR A 104 -13.40 2.04 -9.55
CA TYR A 104 -13.74 3.08 -10.54
C TYR A 104 -14.66 2.58 -11.66
N SER A 105 -15.29 1.43 -11.46
CA SER A 105 -16.21 0.75 -12.40
C SER A 105 -17.67 0.93 -11.99
#